data_AF-E8X0S4-F1
#
_entry.id   AF-E8X0S4-F1
#
_cell.length_a   1.000
_cell.length_b   1.000
_cell.length_c   1.000
_cell.angle_alpha   90.00
_cell.angle_beta   90.00
_cell.angle_gamma   90.00
#
_symmetry.space_group_name_H-M   'P 1'
#
loop_
_entity.id
_entity.type
_entity.pdbx_description
1 polymer ?
#
loop_
_entity_poly.entity_id
_entity_poly.type
_entity_poly.pdbx_seq_one_letter_code
_entity_poly.pdbx_strand_id
1 'polypeptide(L)'
;MYNFIYSKDGLALTESFEGVRLTAYQDQGGVWTIGYGHTGADVHSGLTITLTQAEQFLLADVRHASDTVNRLVTWAGLDQMVFDSLVDFAFNAGCGAFAGSMLLKDLNAGKLAEAAHQFEAWDHVSGQVVAGLLRRRLAEEKLFDSGVAA
;
A
#
# COMPACT_ATOMS: atom_id res chain seq x y z
N MET A 1 6.35 20.14 -3.16
CA MET A 1 5.62 18.98 -2.61
C MET A 1 4.85 18.37 -3.76
N TYR A 2 4.91 17.05 -3.89
CA TYR A 2 4.20 16.36 -4.94
C TYR A 2 2.69 16.33 -4.68
N ASN A 3 1.93 16.02 -5.73
CA ASN A 3 0.48 15.86 -5.68
C ASN A 3 0.04 14.70 -6.59
N PHE A 4 0.76 13.59 -6.51
CA PHE A 4 0.36 12.35 -7.18
C PHE A 4 -0.91 11.82 -6.52
N ILE A 5 -1.74 11.18 -7.33
CA ILE A 5 -2.96 10.50 -6.89
C ILE A 5 -2.73 9.02 -7.11
N TYR A 6 -3.17 8.21 -6.15
CA TYR A 6 -3.04 6.76 -6.26
C TYR A 6 -3.79 6.26 -7.50
N SER A 7 -3.07 5.62 -8.41
CA SER A 7 -3.62 5.27 -9.71
C SER A 7 -4.46 3.98 -9.66
N LYS A 8 -5.04 3.62 -10.80
CA LYS A 8 -5.74 2.34 -10.96
C LYS A 8 -4.78 1.15 -10.90
N ASP A 9 -3.53 1.30 -11.32
CA ASP A 9 -2.54 0.23 -11.27
C ASP A 9 -2.09 -0.02 -9.83
N GLY A 10 -1.92 1.06 -9.05
CA GLY A 10 -1.74 0.98 -7.61
C GLY A 10 -2.93 0.30 -6.93
N LEU A 11 -4.16 0.76 -7.20
CA LEU A 11 -5.36 0.16 -6.63
C LEU A 11 -5.44 -1.35 -6.93
N ALA A 12 -5.24 -1.75 -8.19
CA ALA A 12 -5.25 -3.15 -8.60
C ALA A 12 -4.19 -3.99 -7.88
N LEU A 13 -3.01 -3.42 -7.58
CA LEU A 13 -2.00 -4.06 -6.76
C LEU A 13 -2.54 -4.35 -5.35
N THR A 14 -3.06 -3.35 -4.65
CA THR A 14 -3.61 -3.51 -3.29
C THR A 14 -4.75 -4.53 -3.27
N GLU A 15 -5.70 -4.41 -4.21
CA GLU A 15 -6.86 -5.30 -4.31
C GLU A 15 -6.46 -6.77 -4.45
N SER A 16 -5.37 -7.05 -5.18
CA SER A 16 -4.86 -8.40 -5.37
C SER A 16 -4.36 -9.06 -4.07
N PHE A 17 -4.04 -8.28 -3.04
CA PHE A 17 -3.53 -8.75 -1.76
C PHE A 17 -4.55 -8.72 -0.62
N GLU A 18 -5.44 -7.71 -0.58
CA GLU A 18 -6.41 -7.56 0.52
C GLU A 18 -7.60 -8.54 0.39
N GLY A 19 -8.02 -8.82 -0.84
CA GLY A 19 -9.25 -9.58 -1.12
C GLY A 19 -10.53 -8.82 -0.73
N VAL A 20 -11.63 -9.08 -1.43
CA VAL A 20 -12.88 -8.31 -1.25
C VAL A 20 -13.97 -9.11 -0.54
N ARG A 21 -14.63 -8.49 0.45
CA ARG A 21 -15.85 -9.00 1.09
C ARG A 21 -16.96 -7.97 1.05
N LEU A 22 -17.97 -8.22 0.21
CA LEU A 22 -19.09 -7.28 -0.03
C LEU A 22 -20.18 -7.32 1.04
N THR A 23 -20.04 -8.20 2.04
CA THR A 23 -20.91 -8.26 3.21
C THR A 23 -20.04 -8.13 4.45
N ALA A 24 -20.47 -7.29 5.38
CA ALA A 24 -19.74 -7.06 6.62
C ALA A 24 -19.57 -8.37 7.40
N TYR A 25 -18.38 -8.55 7.95
CA TYR A 25 -18.01 -9.70 8.77
C TYR A 25 -17.21 -9.22 9.98
N GLN A 26 -17.10 -10.05 11.01
CA GLN A 26 -16.18 -9.78 12.11
C GLN A 26 -14.82 -10.42 11.82
N ASP A 27 -13.75 -9.65 11.95
CA ASP A 27 -12.39 -10.16 11.88
C ASP A 27 -12.05 -11.03 13.12
N GLN A 28 -10.79 -11.47 13.22
CA GLN A 28 -10.34 -12.29 14.35
C GLN A 28 -10.41 -11.55 15.71
N GLY A 29 -10.43 -10.22 15.70
CA GLY A 29 -10.57 -9.36 16.87
C GLY A 29 -12.01 -8.98 17.20
N GLY A 30 -13.00 -9.41 16.41
CA GLY A 30 -14.41 -9.07 16.58
C GLY A 30 -14.81 -7.71 16.01
N VAL A 31 -13.93 -7.05 15.25
CA VAL A 31 -14.19 -5.76 14.61
C VAL A 31 -14.99 -5.97 13.33
N TRP A 32 -16.01 -5.15 13.10
CA TRP A 32 -16.77 -5.17 11.84
C TRP A 32 -15.91 -4.63 10.69
N THR A 33 -15.76 -5.48 9.67
CA THR A 33 -14.91 -5.24 8.49
C THR A 33 -15.69 -5.50 7.21
N ILE A 34 -15.44 -4.72 6.15
CA ILE A 34 -16.08 -4.86 4.84
C ILE A 34 -15.14 -4.41 3.71
N GLY A 35 -15.46 -4.75 2.46
CA GLY A 35 -14.66 -4.38 1.30
C GLY A 35 -13.27 -5.01 1.33
N TYR A 36 -12.25 -4.18 1.11
CA TYR A 36 -10.83 -4.55 1.15
C TYR A 36 -10.22 -4.31 2.54
N GLY A 37 -10.90 -4.76 3.59
CA GLY A 37 -10.44 -4.58 4.97
C GLY A 37 -10.86 -3.27 5.64
N HIS A 38 -11.80 -2.51 5.05
CA HIS A 38 -12.32 -1.27 5.61
C HIS A 38 -13.02 -1.52 6.95
N THR A 39 -12.75 -0.65 7.93
CA THR A 39 -13.39 -0.64 9.25
C THR A 39 -13.81 0.78 9.61
N GLY A 40 -14.88 0.93 10.38
CA GLY A 40 -15.40 2.24 10.74
C GLY A 40 -16.68 2.13 11.57
N ALA A 41 -17.11 3.24 12.15
CA ALA A 41 -18.35 3.29 12.93
C ALA A 41 -19.61 3.05 12.07
N ASP A 42 -19.49 3.22 10.76
CA ASP A 42 -20.49 2.96 9.74
C ASP A 42 -20.54 1.49 9.30
N VAL A 43 -19.53 0.68 9.66
CA VAL A 43 -19.51 -0.77 9.37
C VAL A 43 -20.21 -1.53 10.49
N HIS A 44 -21.29 -2.21 10.16
CA HIS A 44 -22.12 -2.95 11.13
C HIS A 44 -22.67 -4.24 10.54
N SER A 45 -23.22 -5.10 11.41
CA SER A 45 -23.88 -6.35 11.01
C SER A 45 -24.92 -6.12 9.91
N GLY A 46 -24.92 -7.02 8.91
CA GLY A 46 -25.85 -7.00 7.79
C GLY A 46 -25.59 -5.93 6.73
N LEU A 47 -24.58 -5.07 6.90
CA LEU A 47 -24.18 -4.12 5.87
C LEU A 47 -23.67 -4.87 4.63
N THR A 48 -24.15 -4.47 3.46
CA THR A 48 -23.69 -4.95 2.16
C THR A 48 -23.33 -3.77 1.28
N ILE A 49 -22.28 -3.91 0.47
CA ILE A 49 -21.81 -2.88 -0.45
C ILE A 49 -21.59 -3.44 -1.85
N THR A 50 -21.58 -2.58 -2.85
CA THR A 50 -21.15 -2.93 -4.21
C THR A 50 -19.62 -2.94 -4.32
N LEU A 51 -19.09 -3.55 -5.39
CA LEU A 51 -17.65 -3.50 -5.66
C LEU A 51 -17.14 -2.06 -5.79
N THR A 52 -17.88 -1.19 -6.49
CA THR A 52 -17.54 0.24 -6.61
C THR A 52 -17.50 0.96 -5.26
N GLN A 53 -18.38 0.60 -4.32
CA GLN A 53 -18.32 1.15 -2.97
C GLN A 53 -17.10 0.61 -2.20
N ALA A 54 -16.72 -0.65 -2.40
CA ALA A 54 -15.50 -1.21 -1.81
C ALA A 54 -14.24 -0.52 -2.35
N GLU A 55 -14.17 -0.24 -3.65
CA GLU A 55 -13.10 0.55 -4.29
C GLU A 55 -13.04 1.98 -3.72
N GLN A 56 -14.20 2.61 -3.50
CA GLN A 56 -14.27 3.94 -2.90
C GLN A 56 -13.76 3.96 -1.45
N PHE A 57 -14.10 2.93 -0.66
CA PHE A 57 -13.55 2.77 0.68
C PHE A 57 -12.04 2.57 0.64
N LEU A 58 -11.54 1.70 -0.23
CA LEU A 58 -10.10 1.49 -0.38
C LEU A 58 -9.37 2.79 -0.76
N LEU A 59 -9.89 3.56 -1.72
CA LEU A 59 -9.34 4.86 -2.09
C LEU A 59 -9.33 5.86 -0.92
N ALA A 60 -10.32 5.82 -0.03
CA ALA A 60 -10.34 6.64 1.17
C ALA A 60 -9.30 6.17 2.20
N ASP A 61 -9.17 4.86 2.39
CA ASP A 61 -8.26 4.26 3.37
C ASP A 61 -6.79 4.46 3.00
N VAL A 62 -6.45 4.38 1.71
CA VAL A 62 -5.07 4.61 1.20
C VAL A 62 -4.68 6.08 1.18
N ARG A 63 -5.61 7.02 1.42
CA ARG A 63 -5.32 8.46 1.33
C ARG A 63 -4.21 8.88 2.29
N HIS A 64 -4.21 8.36 3.52
CA HIS A 64 -3.16 8.71 4.48
C HIS A 64 -1.75 8.25 4.03
N ALA A 65 -1.67 7.08 3.39
CA ALA A 65 -0.44 6.59 2.77
C ALA A 65 -0.02 7.47 1.59
N SER A 66 -0.97 7.81 0.70
CA SER A 66 -0.75 8.70 -0.44
C SER A 66 -0.21 10.07 -0.02
N ASP A 67 -0.83 10.69 0.98
CA ASP A 67 -0.41 11.99 1.52
C ASP A 67 0.97 11.90 2.18
N THR A 68 1.25 10.78 2.86
CA THR A 68 2.56 10.54 3.47
C THR A 68 3.66 10.42 2.41
N VAL A 69 3.43 9.66 1.34
CA VAL A 69 4.41 9.51 0.25
C VAL A 69 4.65 10.86 -0.44
N ASN A 70 3.59 11.58 -0.83
CA ASN A 70 3.69 12.90 -1.45
C ASN A 70 4.48 13.92 -0.63
N ARG A 71 4.39 13.81 0.70
CA ARG A 71 5.08 14.70 1.65
C ARG A 71 6.53 14.32 1.89
N LEU A 72 6.83 13.02 1.97
CA LEU A 72 8.14 12.52 2.41
C LEU A 72 9.12 12.25 1.27
N VAL A 73 8.63 11.96 0.07
CA VAL A 73 9.50 11.76 -1.09
C VAL A 73 9.99 13.11 -1.59
N THR A 74 11.31 13.24 -1.70
CA THR A 74 12.01 14.44 -2.17
C THR A 74 12.81 14.22 -3.44
N TRP A 75 12.95 12.97 -3.90
CA TRP A 75 13.65 12.68 -5.14
C TRP A 75 12.88 13.24 -6.34
N ALA A 76 13.57 14.04 -7.15
CA ALA A 76 12.96 14.85 -8.22
C ALA A 76 12.35 14.02 -9.37
N GLY A 77 12.82 12.79 -9.57
CA GLY A 77 12.43 11.92 -10.69
C GLY A 77 11.23 11.01 -10.41
N LEU A 78 10.44 11.31 -9.37
CA LEU A 78 9.32 10.46 -8.97
C LEU A 78 8.33 10.23 -10.12
N ASP A 79 8.22 8.97 -10.55
CA ASP A 79 7.23 8.48 -11.52
C ASP A 79 5.95 8.00 -10.81
N GLN A 80 4.84 7.89 -11.56
CA GLN A 80 3.55 7.40 -11.05
C GLN A 80 3.64 5.96 -10.51
N MET A 81 4.34 5.04 -11.19
CA MET A 81 4.44 3.64 -10.74
C MET A 81 5.34 3.51 -9.52
N VAL A 82 6.40 4.32 -9.45
CA VAL A 82 7.20 4.47 -8.23
C VAL A 82 6.32 4.97 -7.10
N PHE A 83 5.56 6.05 -7.31
CA PHE A 83 4.64 6.57 -6.30
C PHE A 83 3.64 5.50 -5.82
N ASP A 84 2.98 4.80 -6.74
CA ASP A 84 1.98 3.79 -6.40
C ASP A 84 2.57 2.62 -5.61
N SER A 85 3.76 2.13 -5.96
CA SER A 85 4.45 1.08 -5.20
C SER A 85 4.73 1.48 -3.75
N LEU A 86 5.12 2.74 -3.52
CA LEU A 86 5.41 3.27 -2.19
C LEU A 86 4.14 3.48 -1.38
N VAL A 87 3.03 3.84 -2.03
CA VAL A 87 1.72 3.97 -1.37
C VAL A 87 1.21 2.60 -0.92
N ASP A 88 1.29 1.56 -1.76
CA ASP A 88 0.89 0.19 -1.36
C ASP A 88 1.73 -0.30 -0.17
N PHE A 89 3.04 -0.07 -0.25
CA PHE A 89 3.96 -0.40 0.84
C PHE A 89 3.63 0.36 2.13
N ALA A 90 3.43 1.68 2.06
CA ALA A 90 3.11 2.50 3.23
C ALA A 90 1.74 2.20 3.81
N PHE A 91 0.78 1.76 2.98
CA PHE A 91 -0.53 1.28 3.42
C PHE A 91 -0.38 -0.04 4.19
N ASN A 92 0.40 -0.99 3.66
CA ASN A 92 0.56 -2.31 4.26
C ASN A 92 1.49 -2.34 5.48
N ALA A 93 2.68 -1.75 5.38
CA ALA A 93 3.69 -1.74 6.45
C ALA A 93 3.44 -0.61 7.46
N GLY A 94 2.60 0.37 7.10
CA GLY A 94 2.29 1.55 7.90
C GLY A 94 3.18 2.75 7.57
N CYS A 95 2.58 3.94 7.63
CA CYS A 95 3.23 5.20 7.28
C CYS A 95 4.45 5.54 8.16
N GLY A 96 4.43 5.16 9.45
CA GLY A 96 5.58 5.35 10.35
C GLY A 96 6.77 4.47 9.98
N ALA A 97 6.51 3.22 9.60
CA ALA A 97 7.52 2.28 9.12
C ALA A 97 8.15 2.77 7.82
N PHE A 98 7.33 3.21 6.87
CA PHE A 98 7.78 3.84 5.64
C PHE A 98 8.66 5.08 5.89
N ALA A 99 8.22 5.99 6.77
CA ALA A 99 8.97 7.21 7.08
C ALA A 99 10.36 6.96 7.66
N GLY A 100 10.56 5.86 8.40
CA GLY A 100 11.85 5.46 8.97
C GLY A 100 12.63 4.46 8.12
N SER A 101 12.13 4.08 6.95
CA SER A 101 12.68 2.99 6.15
C SER A 101 13.97 3.35 5.41
N MET A 102 14.82 2.35 5.19
CA MET A 102 15.93 2.49 4.25
C MET A 102 15.44 2.70 2.81
N LEU A 103 14.28 2.12 2.46
CA LEU A 103 13.60 2.31 1.17
C LEU A 103 13.45 3.80 0.84
N LEU A 104 12.80 4.56 1.72
CA LEU A 104 12.60 6.01 1.53
C LEU A 104 13.94 6.77 1.50
N LYS A 105 14.88 6.37 2.36
CA LYS A 105 16.20 7.02 2.45
C LYS A 105 17.00 6.86 1.15
N ASP A 106 17.07 5.65 0.60
CA ASP A 106 17.80 5.38 -0.63
C ASP A 106 17.10 6.00 -1.83
N LEU A 107 15.76 5.94 -1.90
CA LEU A 107 14.98 6.64 -2.93
C LEU A 107 15.27 8.14 -2.94
N ASN A 108 15.18 8.81 -1.78
CA ASN A 108 15.43 10.25 -1.67
C ASN A 108 16.87 10.64 -1.99
N ALA A 109 17.82 9.70 -1.86
CA ALA A 109 19.20 9.85 -2.30
C ALA A 109 19.42 9.55 -3.79
N GLY A 110 18.37 9.17 -4.54
CA GLY A 110 18.43 8.80 -5.95
C GLY A 110 19.04 7.41 -6.20
N LYS A 111 19.15 6.57 -5.17
CA LYS A 111 19.72 5.22 -5.23
C LYS A 111 18.63 4.21 -5.55
N LEU A 112 18.19 4.19 -6.80
CA LEU A 112 16.95 3.50 -7.19
C LEU A 112 17.06 1.97 -7.07
N ALA A 113 18.19 1.39 -7.47
CA ALA A 113 18.42 -0.05 -7.34
C ALA A 113 18.48 -0.48 -5.87
N GLU A 114 19.16 0.29 -5.03
CA GLU A 114 19.24 0.02 -3.60
C GLU A 114 17.86 0.16 -2.93
N ALA A 115 17.08 1.16 -3.33
CA ALA A 115 15.71 1.36 -2.87
C ALA A 115 14.81 0.18 -3.25
N ALA A 116 14.83 -0.27 -4.51
CA ALA A 116 14.06 -1.42 -4.98
C ALA A 116 14.35 -2.68 -4.13
N HIS A 117 15.62 -2.98 -3.86
CA HIS A 117 15.97 -4.12 -3.02
C HIS A 117 15.55 -3.99 -1.55
N GLN A 118 15.14 -2.81 -1.08
CA GLN A 118 14.63 -2.66 0.29
C GLN A 118 13.23 -3.24 0.46
N PHE A 119 12.45 -3.49 -0.60
CA PHE A 119 11.09 -4.04 -0.44
C PHE A 119 11.12 -5.42 0.22
N GLU A 120 11.96 -6.34 -0.27
CA GLU A 120 12.04 -7.72 0.23
C GLU A 120 12.37 -7.81 1.73
N ALA A 121 13.06 -6.82 2.30
CA ALA A 121 13.40 -6.80 3.73
C ALA A 121 12.19 -6.68 4.68
N TRP A 122 11.00 -6.41 4.14
CA TRP A 122 9.75 -6.19 4.89
C TRP A 122 8.76 -7.36 4.76
N ASP A 123 9.27 -8.58 4.63
CA ASP A 123 8.49 -9.81 4.52
C ASP A 123 8.37 -10.61 5.83
N HIS A 124 8.94 -10.13 6.94
CA HIS A 124 8.99 -10.86 8.21
C HIS A 124 7.89 -10.47 9.20
N VAL A 125 7.34 -11.46 9.92
CA VAL A 125 6.56 -11.28 11.15
C VAL A 125 7.23 -12.08 12.26
N SER A 126 7.49 -11.45 13.41
CA SER A 126 8.20 -12.07 14.55
C SER A 126 9.53 -12.73 14.15
N GLY A 127 10.25 -12.13 13.19
CA GLY A 127 11.53 -12.62 12.69
C GLY A 127 11.45 -13.83 11.77
N GLN A 128 10.26 -14.19 11.27
CA GLN A 128 10.07 -15.26 10.29
C GLN A 128 9.48 -14.71 9.01
N VAL A 129 10.02 -15.14 7.86
CA VAL A 129 9.47 -14.80 6.53
C VAL A 129 8.03 -15.29 6.41
N VAL A 130 7.15 -14.39 6.00
CA VAL A 130 5.76 -14.68 5.67
C VAL A 130 5.62 -14.67 4.15
N ALA A 131 5.35 -15.83 3.56
CA ALA A 131 5.27 -15.98 2.11
C ALA A 131 4.27 -15.01 1.43
N GLY A 132 3.19 -14.63 2.13
CA GLY A 132 2.24 -13.62 1.65
C GLY A 132 2.84 -12.23 1.54
N LEU A 133 3.63 -11.81 2.55
CA LEU A 133 4.32 -10.52 2.53
C LEU A 133 5.42 -10.52 1.47
N LEU A 134 6.23 -11.57 1.38
CA LEU A 134 7.28 -11.66 0.35
C LEU A 134 6.69 -11.49 -1.06
N ARG A 135 5.57 -12.16 -1.36
CA ARG A 135 4.88 -12.00 -2.65
C ARG A 135 4.41 -10.55 -2.90
N ARG A 136 3.94 -9.86 -1.85
CA ARG A 136 3.54 -8.44 -1.94
C ARG A 136 4.73 -7.54 -2.21
N ARG A 137 5.81 -7.70 -1.43
CA ARG A 137 7.05 -6.93 -1.60
C ARG A 137 7.64 -7.07 -3.00
N LEU A 138 7.69 -8.29 -3.54
CA LEU A 138 8.16 -8.53 -4.92
C LEU A 138 7.26 -7.89 -5.99
N ALA A 139 5.94 -7.82 -5.75
CA ALA A 139 5.02 -7.18 -6.68
C ALA A 139 5.13 -5.64 -6.64
N GLU A 140 5.33 -5.07 -5.45
CA GLU A 140 5.62 -3.65 -5.26
C GLU A 140 6.96 -3.25 -5.89
N GLU A 141 8.02 -4.03 -5.67
CA GLU A 141 9.34 -3.82 -6.30
C GLU A 141 9.22 -3.85 -7.83
N LYS A 142 8.47 -4.81 -8.38
CA LYS A 142 8.24 -4.86 -9.82
C LYS A 142 7.52 -3.63 -10.35
N LEU A 143 6.52 -3.11 -9.62
CA LEU A 143 5.82 -1.88 -10.01
C LEU A 143 6.76 -0.68 -9.92
N PHE A 144 7.56 -0.59 -8.86
CA PHE A 144 8.60 0.41 -8.67
C PHE A 144 9.57 0.44 -9.87
N ASP A 145 10.13 -0.73 -10.24
CA ASP A 145 11.09 -0.87 -11.34
C ASP A 145 10.51 -0.46 -12.69
N SER A 146 9.21 -0.70 -12.92
CA SER A 146 8.55 -0.29 -14.16
C SER A 146 8.49 1.23 -14.34
N GLY A 147 8.50 1.99 -13.25
CA GLY A 147 8.56 3.46 -13.28
C GLY A 147 9.98 4.01 -13.36
N VAL A 148 10.98 3.24 -12.90
CA VAL A 148 12.40 3.60 -13.02
C VAL A 148 12.95 3.33 -14.41
N ALA A 149 12.44 2.31 -15.10
CA ALA A 149 12.89 1.93 -16.45
C ALA A 149 12.25 2.76 -17.58
N ALA A 150 11.35 3.69 -17.27
CA ALA A 150 10.56 4.48 -18.22
C ALA A 150 11.23 5.81 -18.63
#